data_AF-A0A553XM64-F1
#
_entry.id   AF-A0A553XM64-F1
#
_cell.length_a   1.000
_cell.length_b   1.000
_cell.length_c   1.000
_cell.angle_alpha   90.00
_cell.angle_beta   90.00
_cell.angle_gamma   90.00
#
_symmetry.space_group_name_H-M   'P 1'
#
loop_
_entity.id
_entity.type
_entity.pdbx_description
1 polymer ?
#
loop_
_entity_poly.entity_id
_entity_poly.type
_entity_poly.pdbx_seq_one_letter_code
_entity_poly.pdbx_strand_id
1 'polypeptide(L)' 'MLRNAFEPWHLVLIIVACVLLFGSKKLPDMARGLGRSMRILKSETKALKDDHTPEQPAAASAAPRTEATTAGH' A
#
# COMPACT_ATOMS: atom_id res chain seq x y z
N MET A 1 4.45 -12.52 -32.42
CA MET A 1 4.50 -13.72 -31.55
C MET A 1 4.95 -13.44 -30.11
N LEU A 2 5.18 -12.19 -29.68
CA LEU A 2 5.57 -11.84 -28.29
C LEU A 2 4.45 -11.15 -27.46
N ARG A 3 3.21 -11.09 -27.95
CA ARG A 3 2.16 -10.23 -27.35
C ARG A 3 1.29 -10.91 -26.29
N ASN A 4 1.51 -12.21 -26.02
CA ASN A 4 0.69 -13.02 -25.11
C ASN A 4 1.32 -13.22 -23.71
N ALA A 5 2.52 -12.66 -23.47
CA ALA A 5 3.26 -12.85 -22.22
C ALA A 5 2.76 -11.98 -21.06
N PHE A 6 1.83 -11.06 -21.33
CA PHE A 6 1.21 -10.19 -20.33
C PHE A 6 -0.31 -10.34 -20.36
N GLU A 7 -0.82 -11.54 -20.62
CA GLU A 7 -2.23 -11.83 -20.36
C GLU A 7 -2.44 -11.72 -18.84
N PRO A 8 -3.15 -10.69 -18.35
CA PRO A 8 -3.38 -10.48 -16.91
C PRO A 8 -4.01 -11.71 -16.25
N TRP A 9 -4.61 -12.60 -17.05
CA TRP A 9 -5.08 -13.92 -16.67
C TRP A 9 -4.05 -14.78 -15.91
N HIS A 10 -2.78 -14.79 -16.33
CA HIS A 10 -1.74 -15.58 -15.65
C HIS A 10 -1.43 -15.03 -14.26
N LEU A 11 -1.42 -13.70 -14.13
CA LEU A 11 -1.20 -13.04 -12.84
C LEU A 11 -2.35 -13.35 -11.87
N VAL A 12 -3.59 -13.36 -12.36
CA VAL A 12 -4.75 -13.78 -11.57
C VAL A 12 -4.60 -15.22 -11.10
N LEU A 13 -4.20 -16.16 -11.98
CA LEU A 13 -3.96 -17.56 -11.59
C LEU A 13 -2.89 -17.70 -10.50
N ILE A 14 -1.79 -16.94 -10.60
CA ILE A 14 -0.72 -16.95 -9.60
C ILE A 14 -1.23 -16.40 -8.26
N ILE A 15 -1.97 -15.28 -8.28
CA ILE A 15 -2.57 -14.70 -7.07
C ILE A 15 -3.53 -15.70 -6.42
N VAL A 16 -4.38 -16.35 -7.22
CA VAL A 16 -5.33 -17.36 -6.74
C VAL A 16 -4.60 -18.54 -6.12
N ALA A 17 -3.57 -19.08 -6.79
CA ALA A 17 -2.74 -20.15 -6.25
C ALA A 17 -2.05 -19.74 -4.94
N CYS A 18 -1.53 -18.52 -4.86
CA CYS A 18 -0.91 -17.98 -3.66
C CYS A 18 -1.92 -17.84 -2.52
N VAL A 19 -3.14 -17.38 -2.79
CA VAL A 19 -4.23 -17.30 -1.81
C VAL A 19 -4.69 -18.69 -1.35
N LEU A 20 -4.71 -19.69 -2.22
CA LEU A 20 -5.02 -21.08 -1.85
C LEU A 20 -3.94 -21.68 -0.93
N LEU A 21 -2.66 -21.43 -1.23
CA LEU A 21 -1.54 -22.00 -0.48
C LEU A 21 -1.29 -21.28 0.86
N PHE A 22 -1.34 -19.96 0.86
CA PHE A 22 -1.10 -19.14 2.06
C PHE A 22 -2.39 -18.84 2.85
N GLY A 23 -3.55 -18.86 2.20
CA GLY A 23 -4.84 -18.50 2.79
C GLY A 23 -5.18 -17.01 2.63
N SER A 24 -6.49 -16.73 2.50
CA SER A 24 -7.04 -15.38 2.25
C SER A 24 -6.71 -14.34 3.31
N LYS A 25 -6.42 -14.73 4.56
CA LYS A 25 -6.02 -13.81 5.63
C LYS A 25 -4.52 -13.59 5.72
N LYS A 26 -3.68 -14.54 5.32
CA LYS A 26 -2.21 -14.45 5.50
C LYS A 26 -1.55 -13.59 4.44
N LEU A 27 -2.01 -13.65 3.20
CA LEU A 27 -1.47 -12.83 2.10
C LEU A 27 -1.61 -11.32 2.36
N PRO A 28 -2.79 -10.77 2.72
CA PRO A 28 -2.92 -9.35 3.06
C PRO A 28 -2.25 -8.98 4.38
N ASP A 29 -2.20 -9.90 5.35
CA ASP A 29 -1.55 -9.66 6.63
C ASP A 29 -0.02 -9.51 6.49
N MET A 30 0.62 -10.41 5.73
CA MET A 30 2.04 -10.32 5.37
C MET A 30 2.33 -9.07 4.53
N ALA A 31 1.48 -8.75 3.55
CA ALA A 31 1.63 -7.52 2.77
C ALA A 31 1.49 -6.26 3.64
N ARG A 32 0.59 -6.25 4.63
CA ARG A 32 0.42 -5.14 5.58
C ARG A 32 1.59 -5.02 6.56
N GLY A 33 2.19 -6.13 6.98
CA GLY A 33 3.40 -6.16 7.80
C GLY A 33 4.60 -5.63 7.02
N LEU A 34 4.84 -6.18 5.82
CA LEU A 34 5.92 -5.76 4.93
C LEU A 34 5.75 -4.29 4.51
N GLY A 35 4.54 -3.86 4.19
CA GLY A 35 4.24 -2.47 3.81
C GLY A 35 4.51 -1.46 4.92
N ARG A 36 4.27 -1.82 6.18
CA ARG A 36 4.62 -0.97 7.34
C ARG A 36 6.14 -0.82 7.47
N SER A 37 6.89 -1.92 7.37
CA SER A 37 8.36 -1.89 7.38
C SER A 37 8.91 -1.09 6.20
N MET A 38 8.46 -1.38 4.98
CA MET A 38 8.85 -0.65 3.77
C MET A 38 8.55 0.85 3.85
N ARG A 39 7.46 1.26 4.51
CA ARG A 39 7.13 2.68 4.68
C ARG A 39 8.14 3.38 5.60
N ILE A 40 8.52 2.75 6.71
CA ILE A 40 9.55 3.29 7.61
C ILE A 40 10.87 3.43 6.86
N LEU A 41 11.32 2.35 6.20
CA LEU A 41 12.54 2.35 5.41
C LEU A 41 12.50 3.39 4.29
N LYS A 42 11.34 3.55 3.62
CA LYS A 42 11.15 4.54 2.57
C LYS A 42 11.16 5.97 3.10
N SER A 43 10.61 6.23 4.29
CA SER A 43 10.67 7.54 4.95
C SER A 43 12.10 7.91 5.33
N GLU A 44 12.85 7.00 5.93
CA GLU A 44 14.27 7.19 6.26
C GLU A 44 15.12 7.42 5.00
N THR A 45 14.91 6.58 3.97
CA THR A 45 15.61 6.70 2.68
C THR A 45 15.20 7.96 1.92
N LYS A 46 13.95 8.43 2.07
CA LYS A 46 13.46 9.67 1.47
C LYS A 46 14.09 10.88 2.15
N ALA A 47 14.20 10.90 3.48
CA ALA A 47 14.89 11.97 4.19
C ALA A 47 16.32 12.14 3.67
N LEU A 48 17.07 11.04 3.55
CA LEU A 48 18.44 11.05 3.03
C LEU A 48 18.55 11.48 1.55
N LYS A 49 17.50 11.27 0.75
CA LYS A 49 17.44 11.71 -0.66
C LYS A 49 16.92 13.15 -0.82
N ASP A 50 16.04 13.60 0.07
CA ASP A 50 15.50 14.97 0.11
C ASP A 50 16.53 15.96 0.69
N ASP A 51 17.54 15.53 1.46
CA ASP A 51 18.67 16.39 1.85
C ASP A 51 19.46 16.97 0.63
N HIS A 52 19.19 16.47 -0.59
CA HIS A 52 19.70 17.01 -1.86
C HIS A 52 18.66 17.76 -2.71
N THR A 53 17.41 17.96 -2.27
CA THR A 53 16.41 18.76 -3.01
C THR A 53 15.32 19.35 -2.10
N PRO A 54 15.04 20.67 -2.12
CA PRO A 54 13.99 21.24 -1.29
C PRO A 54 12.60 20.97 -1.91
N GLU A 55 11.63 20.67 -1.04
CA GLU A 55 10.16 20.64 -1.22
C GLU A 55 9.46 19.31 -1.57
N GLN A 56 8.64 18.75 -0.66
CA GLN A 56 7.26 19.19 -0.37
C GLN A 56 6.52 18.15 0.54
N PRO A 57 5.71 18.58 1.54
CA PRO A 57 4.97 17.67 2.42
C PRO A 57 3.71 17.11 1.74
N ALA A 58 3.71 15.82 1.39
CA ALA A 58 2.49 15.09 1.02
C ALA A 58 1.81 14.54 2.29
N ALA A 59 1.15 15.43 3.04
CA ALA A 59 0.23 15.08 4.10
C ALA A 59 -1.11 15.77 3.85
N ALA A 60 -1.88 15.26 2.88
CA ALA A 60 -3.29 15.56 2.78
C ALA A 60 -4.04 14.31 2.32
N SER A 61 -5.10 13.99 3.05
CA SER A 61 -6.12 12.97 2.79
C SER A 61 -5.89 11.58 3.40
N ALA A 62 -6.31 11.43 4.65
CA ALA A 62 -7.25 10.38 5.08
C ALA A 62 -7.45 10.43 6.61
N ALA A 63 -8.31 11.34 7.08
CA ALA A 63 -9.06 11.14 8.32
C ALA A 63 -10.40 11.88 8.17
N PRO A 64 -11.52 11.17 7.99
CA PRO A 64 -12.83 11.77 8.11
C PRO A 64 -12.96 12.26 9.56
N ARG A 65 -13.28 13.55 9.70
CA ARG A 65 -13.70 14.17 10.94
C ARG A 65 -14.97 13.47 11.43
N THR A 66 -14.83 12.47 12.29
CA THR A 66 -15.92 12.04 13.18
C THR A 66 -15.85 12.92 14.43
N GLU A 67 -16.15 14.20 14.27
CA GLU A 67 -16.39 15.11 15.38
C GLU A 67 -17.89 15.39 15.46
N ALA A 68 -18.50 14.79 16.48
CA ALA A 68 -19.57 15.34 17.30
C ALA A 68 -20.70 16.10 16.57
N THR A 69 -21.76 15.36 16.23
CA THR A 69 -23.11 15.95 16.29
C THR A 69 -23.47 16.17 17.77
N THR A 70 -23.23 17.38 18.25
CA THR A 70 -23.79 17.95 19.48
C THR A 70 -23.98 19.43 19.21
N ALA A 71 -25.08 19.74 18.53
CA ALA A 71 -25.75 21.03 18.52
C ALA A 71 -27.09 20.90 17.76
N GLY A 72 -28.22 20.94 18.48
CA GLY A 72 -29.47 21.49 17.94
C GLY A 72 -30.67 20.56 17.70
N HIS A 73 -31.19 19.89 18.74
CA HIS A 73 -32.61 19.92 19.09
C HIS A 73 -32.85 19.31 20.47
#